data_AF-A0A6S6YWD0-F1
#
_entry.id   AF-A0A6S6YWD0-F1
#
_cell.length_a   1.000
_cell.length_b   1.000
_cell.length_c   1.000
_cell.angle_alpha   90.00
_cell.angle_beta   90.00
_cell.angle_gamma   90.00
#
_symmetry.space_group_name_H-M   'P 1'
#
loop_
_entity.id
_entity.type
_entity.pdbx_description
1 polymer ?
#
loop_
_entity_poly.entity_id
_entity_poly.type
_entity_poly.pdbx_seq_one_letter_code
_entity_poly.pdbx_strand_id
1 'polypeptide(L)'
;MNAVQPVRLALYRASVGARRATSVARFEPTPSRCLIAVADAAHCALDMKVAAGIASLEHYAGFLRVLYRLHRDIDALYANRVLRIALPDLQEWRRLPAIANQLSALRCALPAPGTGLMDVEQAWTTALGWLFVGEAANLYAIALHRLTCRRGLNGSFGNRYPNKTSEVAMQRWRALNGALDTLTMLPTEEEEVIIGAEHAVRQLNHYVRLESP
;
A
#
# COMPACT_ATOMS: atom_id res chain seq x y z
N MET A 1 -16.91 -13.89 -12.03
CA MET A 1 -15.52 -14.02 -11.52
C MET A 1 -15.15 -12.73 -10.80
N ASN A 2 -15.01 -12.79 -9.48
CA ASN A 2 -14.94 -11.60 -8.62
C ASN A 2 -13.54 -10.94 -8.72
N ALA A 3 -13.48 -9.64 -9.04
CA ALA A 3 -12.24 -8.88 -9.25
C ALA A 3 -11.36 -8.71 -7.99
N VAL A 4 -11.80 -9.27 -6.85
CA VAL A 4 -11.11 -9.33 -5.55
C VAL A 4 -10.07 -10.47 -5.50
N GLN A 5 -10.29 -11.58 -6.22
CA GLN A 5 -9.35 -12.71 -6.26
C GLN A 5 -7.95 -12.39 -6.83
N PRO A 6 -7.79 -11.60 -7.92
CA PRO A 6 -6.48 -11.33 -8.51
C PRO A 6 -5.54 -10.51 -7.61
N VAL A 7 -6.06 -9.60 -6.77
CA VAL A 7 -5.22 -8.77 -5.88
C VAL A 7 -4.72 -9.58 -4.70
N ARG A 8 -5.64 -10.33 -4.08
CA ARG A 8 -5.32 -11.34 -3.05
C ARG A 8 -4.32 -12.37 -3.56
N LEU A 9 -4.47 -12.83 -4.80
CA LEU A 9 -3.56 -13.79 -5.43
C LEU A 9 -2.23 -13.14 -5.84
N ALA A 10 -2.20 -11.85 -6.20
CA ALA A 10 -0.98 -11.12 -6.53
C ALA A 10 -0.15 -10.82 -5.27
N LEU A 11 -0.76 -10.36 -4.18
CA LEU A 11 -0.11 -10.15 -2.89
C LEU A 11 0.39 -11.48 -2.30
N TYR A 12 -0.43 -12.54 -2.36
CA TYR A 12 -0.05 -13.89 -1.93
C TYR A 12 1.06 -14.51 -2.81
N ARG A 13 1.01 -14.37 -4.14
CA ARG A 13 2.09 -14.86 -5.03
C ARG A 13 3.36 -14.03 -4.95
N ALA A 14 3.25 -12.76 -4.57
CA ALA A 14 4.41 -11.89 -4.34
C ALA A 14 5.14 -12.22 -3.04
N SER A 15 4.39 -12.57 -1.99
CA SER A 15 4.92 -12.96 -0.67
C SER A 15 5.40 -14.40 -0.63
N VAL A 16 4.69 -15.31 -1.30
CA VAL A 16 5.12 -16.70 -1.51
C VAL A 16 5.92 -16.74 -2.82
N GLY A 17 7.14 -16.19 -2.79
CA GLY A 17 8.09 -16.40 -3.88
C GLY A 17 8.12 -17.88 -4.25
N ALA A 18 8.09 -18.20 -5.55
CA ALA A 18 7.93 -19.54 -6.10
C ALA A 18 8.96 -20.54 -5.53
N ARG A 19 8.69 -21.08 -4.34
CA ARG A 19 9.38 -22.22 -3.78
C ARG A 19 8.52 -23.44 -4.06
N ARG A 20 9.09 -24.37 -4.83
CA ARG A 20 8.53 -25.72 -5.02
C ARG A 20 8.13 -26.28 -3.67
N ALA A 21 6.94 -26.87 -3.62
CA ALA A 21 6.43 -27.55 -2.46
C ALA A 21 7.36 -28.69 -2.07
N THR A 22 8.14 -28.50 -1.01
CA THR A 22 8.74 -29.59 -0.24
C THR A 22 8.77 -29.21 1.23
N SER A 23 8.19 -30.11 2.03
CA SER A 23 8.23 -30.22 3.49
C SER A 23 7.34 -29.29 4.32
N VAL A 24 6.38 -29.90 5.01
CA VAL A 24 5.49 -29.33 6.03
C VAL A 24 6.27 -29.27 7.36
N ALA A 25 7.12 -28.27 7.51
CA ALA A 25 7.48 -27.77 8.84
C ALA A 25 6.47 -26.67 9.19
N ARG A 26 5.90 -26.70 10.40
CA ARG A 26 5.14 -25.55 10.92
C ARG A 26 6.13 -24.40 11.11
N PHE A 27 6.29 -23.56 10.09
CA PHE A 27 7.06 -22.33 10.19
C PHE A 27 6.29 -21.36 11.08
N GLU A 28 6.94 -20.87 12.14
CA GLU A 28 6.44 -19.68 12.83
C GLU A 28 6.25 -18.55 11.81
N PRO A 29 5.15 -17.77 11.93
CA PRO A 29 4.90 -16.70 10.98
C PRO A 29 6.01 -15.66 11.08
N THR A 30 6.61 -15.30 9.93
CA THR A 30 7.59 -14.21 9.89
C THR A 30 6.92 -12.86 10.15
N PRO A 31 7.65 -11.81 10.58
CA PRO A 31 7.07 -10.49 10.84
C PRO A 31 6.29 -9.95 9.63
N SER A 32 6.82 -10.12 8.41
CA SER A 32 6.12 -9.73 7.19
C SER A 32 4.79 -10.46 7.01
N ARG A 33 4.71 -11.76 7.33
CA ARG A 33 3.47 -12.54 7.23
C ARG A 33 2.41 -12.09 8.23
N CYS A 34 2.81 -11.76 9.46
CA CYS A 34 1.91 -11.19 10.47
C CYS A 34 1.32 -9.86 9.97
N LEU A 35 2.17 -8.98 9.44
CA LEU A 35 1.72 -7.70 8.88
C LEU A 35 0.84 -7.83 7.64
N ILE A 36 1.14 -8.78 6.75
CA ILE A 36 0.25 -9.11 5.62
C ILE A 36 -1.11 -9.51 6.15
N ALA A 37 -1.20 -10.34 7.19
CA ALA A 37 -2.47 -10.76 7.76
C ALA A 37 -3.26 -9.58 8.37
N VAL A 38 -2.58 -8.65 9.06
CA VAL A 38 -3.19 -7.42 9.60
C VAL A 38 -3.76 -6.56 8.48
N ALA A 39 -2.93 -6.29 7.45
CA ALA A 39 -3.35 -5.51 6.30
C ALA A 39 -4.52 -6.20 5.58
N ASP A 40 -4.41 -7.50 5.27
CA ASP A 40 -5.43 -8.26 4.56
C ASP A 40 -6.75 -8.34 5.30
N ALA A 41 -6.76 -8.62 6.61
CA ALA A 41 -8.00 -8.73 7.38
C ALA A 41 -8.80 -7.43 7.36
N ALA A 42 -8.11 -6.32 7.55
CA ALA A 42 -8.77 -5.02 7.56
C ALA A 42 -9.06 -4.50 6.15
N HIS A 43 -8.22 -4.77 5.14
CA HIS A 43 -8.52 -4.43 3.75
C HIS A 43 -9.68 -5.27 3.21
N CYS A 44 -9.74 -6.59 3.49
CA CYS A 44 -10.81 -7.48 3.02
C CYS A 44 -12.20 -7.08 3.52
N ALA A 45 -12.31 -6.56 4.75
CA ALA A 45 -13.58 -6.05 5.29
C ALA A 45 -14.10 -4.81 4.53
N LEU A 46 -13.22 -4.07 3.85
CA LEU A 46 -13.55 -2.85 3.10
C LEU A 46 -13.54 -3.03 1.57
N ASP A 47 -12.79 -4.01 1.05
CA ASP A 47 -12.66 -4.33 -0.37
C ASP A 47 -13.99 -4.70 -1.04
N MET A 48 -14.93 -5.30 -0.28
CA MET A 48 -16.25 -5.62 -0.82
C MET A 48 -17.07 -4.38 -1.20
N LYS A 49 -16.76 -3.19 -0.65
CA LYS A 49 -17.46 -1.94 -0.97
C LYS A 49 -16.79 -1.16 -2.10
N VAL A 50 -15.45 -1.18 -2.19
CA VAL A 50 -14.67 -0.43 -3.19
C VAL A 50 -14.63 -1.13 -4.55
N ALA A 51 -14.47 -2.47 -4.60
CA ALA A 51 -14.36 -3.21 -5.86
C ALA A 51 -15.67 -3.30 -6.66
N ALA A 52 -16.83 -3.23 -5.98
CA ALA A 52 -18.13 -3.10 -6.61
C ALA A 52 -18.34 -1.70 -7.24
N GLY A 53 -17.58 -0.70 -6.78
CA GLY A 53 -17.85 0.71 -7.01
C GLY A 53 -17.12 1.38 -8.17
N ILE A 54 -16.13 0.78 -8.85
CA ILE A 54 -15.51 1.45 -10.04
C ILE A 54 -16.41 1.32 -11.27
N ALA A 55 -17.52 2.04 -11.22
CA ALA A 55 -18.46 2.20 -12.30
C ALA A 55 -18.19 3.48 -13.11
N SER A 56 -17.34 4.38 -12.62
CA SER A 56 -17.08 5.69 -13.25
C SER A 56 -15.68 6.23 -12.93
N LEU A 57 -15.30 7.29 -13.66
CA LEU A 57 -14.07 8.04 -13.40
C LEU A 57 -14.07 8.71 -12.02
N GLU A 58 -15.24 9.13 -11.53
CA GLU A 58 -15.37 9.75 -10.20
C GLU A 58 -15.01 8.77 -9.08
N HIS A 59 -15.45 7.52 -9.17
CA HIS A 59 -15.07 6.48 -8.21
C HIS A 59 -13.56 6.19 -8.25
N TYR A 60 -12.95 6.22 -9.44
CA TYR A 60 -11.49 6.09 -9.56
C TYR A 60 -10.75 7.28 -8.95
N ALA A 61 -11.27 8.51 -9.15
CA ALA A 61 -10.73 9.71 -8.53
C ALA A 61 -10.85 9.67 -6.99
N GLY A 62 -11.98 9.20 -6.46
CA GLY A 62 -12.15 8.98 -5.01
C GLY A 62 -11.09 8.06 -4.44
N PHE A 63 -10.80 6.94 -5.12
CA PHE A 63 -9.71 6.07 -4.70
C PHE A 63 -8.31 6.73 -4.76
N LEU A 64 -8.03 7.53 -5.79
CA LEU A 64 -6.77 8.30 -5.84
C LEU A 64 -6.68 9.33 -4.70
N ARG A 65 -7.80 9.93 -4.29
CA ARG A 65 -7.86 10.83 -3.12
C ARG A 65 -7.60 10.08 -1.81
N VAL A 66 -8.09 8.85 -1.66
CA VAL A 66 -7.74 7.97 -0.52
C VAL A 66 -6.23 7.75 -0.45
N LEU A 67 -5.61 7.35 -1.57
CA LEU A 67 -4.16 7.15 -1.63
C LEU A 67 -3.40 8.43 -1.35
N TYR A 68 -3.84 9.55 -1.89
CA TYR A 68 -3.21 10.85 -1.64
C TYR A 68 -3.17 11.16 -0.15
N ARG A 69 -4.29 10.99 0.56
CA ARG A 69 -4.36 11.26 2.01
C ARG A 69 -3.44 10.35 2.81
N LEU A 70 -3.43 9.04 2.51
CA LEU A 70 -2.53 8.10 3.18
C LEU A 70 -1.06 8.46 2.91
N HIS A 71 -0.70 8.72 1.65
CA HIS A 71 0.68 9.07 1.29
C HIS A 71 1.13 10.43 1.83
N ARG A 72 0.21 11.36 2.02
CA ARG A 72 0.47 12.61 2.75
C ARG A 72 0.80 12.33 4.21
N ASP A 73 0.07 11.42 4.85
CA ASP A 73 0.29 11.09 6.26
C ASP A 73 1.66 10.46 6.52
N ILE A 74 2.21 9.73 5.54
CA ILE A 74 3.49 9.03 5.66
C ILE A 74 4.64 9.68 4.86
N ASP A 75 4.46 10.82 4.19
CA ASP A 75 5.47 11.36 3.25
C ASP A 75 6.83 11.61 3.94
N ALA A 76 6.80 12.04 5.21
CA ALA A 76 7.99 12.27 6.01
C ALA A 76 8.75 10.97 6.35
N LEU A 77 8.06 9.83 6.43
CA LEU A 77 8.68 8.54 6.77
C LEU A 77 9.70 8.08 5.73
N TYR A 78 9.53 8.50 4.47
CA TYR A 78 10.48 8.17 3.42
C TYR A 78 11.86 8.82 3.60
N ALA A 79 11.98 9.79 4.52
CA ALA A 79 13.23 10.39 4.93
C ALA A 79 13.74 9.88 6.30
N ASN A 80 13.01 8.98 6.97
CA ASN A 80 13.36 8.48 8.30
C ASN A 80 14.73 7.79 8.28
N ARG A 81 15.64 8.24 9.16
CA ARG A 81 17.05 7.83 9.13
C ARG A 81 17.23 6.36 9.46
N VAL A 82 16.47 5.83 10.41
CA VAL A 82 16.57 4.44 10.85
C VAL A 82 16.05 3.49 9.78
N LEU A 83 14.88 3.80 9.20
CA LEU A 83 14.32 2.99 8.11
C LEU A 83 15.24 2.95 6.89
N ARG A 84 15.96 4.04 6.59
CA ARG A 84 16.92 4.10 5.48
C ARG A 84 18.15 3.21 5.66
N ILE A 85 18.46 2.76 6.88
CA ILE A 85 19.51 1.76 7.09
C ILE A 85 19.06 0.40 6.53
N ALA A 86 17.80 0.03 6.77
CA ALA A 86 17.21 -1.22 6.28
C ALA A 86 16.76 -1.12 4.81
N LEU A 87 16.38 0.07 4.35
CA LEU A 87 15.85 0.37 3.03
C LEU A 87 16.63 1.56 2.40
N PRO A 88 17.83 1.32 1.84
CA PRO A 88 18.73 2.40 1.40
C PRO A 88 18.12 3.40 0.42
N ASP A 89 17.28 2.91 -0.50
CA ASP A 89 16.63 3.72 -1.55
C ASP A 89 15.26 4.27 -1.16
N LEU A 90 14.89 4.22 0.14
CA LEU A 90 13.54 4.54 0.60
C LEU A 90 13.05 5.92 0.15
N GLN A 91 13.92 6.93 0.08
CA GLN A 91 13.53 8.27 -0.36
C GLN A 91 12.95 8.29 -1.80
N GLU A 92 13.44 7.42 -2.68
CA GLU A 92 12.96 7.29 -4.06
C GLU A 92 11.60 6.58 -4.15
N TRP A 93 11.13 6.04 -3.02
CA TRP A 93 9.88 5.30 -2.98
C TRP A 93 8.66 6.22 -2.89
N ARG A 94 8.85 7.47 -2.42
CA ARG A 94 7.82 8.50 -2.28
C ARG A 94 6.85 8.53 -3.45
N ARG A 95 5.55 8.45 -3.15
CA ARG A 95 4.48 8.40 -4.16
C ARG A 95 3.59 9.64 -4.17
N LEU A 96 3.59 10.46 -3.12
CA LEU A 96 2.70 11.60 -3.01
C LEU A 96 2.73 12.53 -4.24
N PRO A 97 3.89 12.94 -4.79
CA PRO A 97 3.92 13.80 -5.98
C PRO A 97 3.33 13.11 -7.22
N ALA A 98 3.56 11.80 -7.38
CA ALA A 98 3.03 11.03 -8.49
C ALA A 98 1.49 10.90 -8.42
N ILE A 99 0.94 10.69 -7.23
CA ILE A 99 -0.51 10.62 -7.00
C ILE A 99 -1.15 11.98 -7.26
N ALA A 100 -0.54 13.07 -6.77
CA ALA A 100 -0.99 14.42 -7.01
C ALA A 100 -1.07 14.74 -8.52
N ASN A 101 -0.01 14.41 -9.27
CA ASN A 101 0.03 14.58 -10.71
C ASN A 101 -1.06 13.78 -11.43
N GLN A 102 -1.38 12.57 -10.94
CA GLN A 102 -2.47 11.76 -11.49
C GLN A 102 -3.84 12.40 -11.26
N LEU A 103 -4.11 12.90 -10.05
CA LEU A 103 -5.36 13.63 -9.76
C LEU A 103 -5.49 14.89 -10.62
N SER A 104 -4.42 15.68 -10.76
CA SER A 104 -4.41 16.87 -11.62
C SER A 104 -4.61 16.53 -13.10
N ALA A 105 -4.00 15.45 -13.58
CA ALA A 105 -4.22 14.93 -14.93
C ALA A 105 -5.70 14.60 -15.20
N LEU A 106 -6.39 14.02 -14.22
CA LEU A 106 -7.83 13.74 -14.29
C LEU A 106 -8.71 14.99 -14.10
N ARG A 107 -8.11 16.17 -13.89
CA ARG A 107 -8.80 17.43 -13.54
C ARG A 107 -9.64 17.31 -12.27
N CYS A 108 -9.22 16.44 -11.35
CA CYS A 108 -9.84 16.27 -10.05
C CYS A 108 -9.14 17.16 -9.01
N ALA A 109 -9.92 17.70 -8.08
CA ALA A 109 -9.37 18.45 -6.96
C ALA A 109 -8.51 17.54 -6.06
N LEU A 110 -7.41 18.09 -5.57
CA LEU A 110 -6.66 17.45 -4.48
C LEU A 110 -7.44 17.59 -3.18
N PRO A 111 -7.34 16.60 -2.27
CA PRO A 111 -7.74 16.77 -0.88
C PRO A 111 -7.15 18.04 -0.27
N ALA A 112 -7.86 18.65 0.68
CA ALA A 112 -7.38 19.85 1.35
C ALA A 112 -5.96 19.66 1.92
N PRO A 113 -5.09 20.68 1.80
CA PRO A 113 -3.76 20.63 2.37
C PRO A 113 -3.86 20.43 3.88
N GLY A 114 -2.93 19.65 4.42
CA GLY A 114 -2.85 19.35 5.84
C GLY A 114 -1.49 18.77 6.19
N THR A 115 -1.13 18.81 7.47
CA THR A 115 0.06 18.14 7.96
C THR A 115 -0.13 16.62 7.90
N GLY A 116 0.94 15.90 7.57
CA GLY A 116 0.94 14.44 7.70
C GLY A 116 0.77 14.02 9.16
N LEU A 117 0.40 12.75 9.39
CA LEU A 117 0.26 12.20 10.73
C LEU A 117 1.59 11.71 11.30
N MET A 118 2.55 11.40 10.42
CA MET A 118 3.88 10.93 10.79
C MET A 118 4.91 12.02 10.51
N ASP A 119 5.96 12.05 11.31
CA ASP A 119 7.12 12.90 11.11
C ASP A 119 8.38 12.09 10.78
N VAL A 120 9.47 12.78 10.43
CA VAL A 120 10.74 12.14 10.03
C VAL A 120 11.45 11.44 11.19
N GLU A 121 11.22 11.87 12.43
CA GLU A 121 11.83 11.34 13.66
C GLU A 121 10.93 10.30 14.36
N GLN A 122 9.80 9.93 13.73
CA GLN A 122 8.87 8.92 14.24
C GLN A 122 9.62 7.65 14.62
N ALA A 123 9.26 7.09 15.79
CA ALA A 123 9.80 5.81 16.25
C ALA A 123 9.75 4.76 15.14
N TRP A 124 10.90 4.11 14.88
CA TRP A 124 11.10 3.32 13.68
C TRP A 124 10.13 2.13 13.57
N THR A 125 9.71 1.55 14.70
CA THR A 125 8.73 0.47 14.77
C THR A 125 7.37 0.93 14.24
N THR A 126 6.85 2.04 14.78
CA THR A 126 5.60 2.66 14.31
C THR A 126 5.72 3.07 12.84
N ALA A 127 6.82 3.71 12.46
CA ALA A 127 7.07 4.15 11.09
C ALA A 127 7.08 2.98 10.11
N LEU A 128 7.70 1.85 10.47
CA LEU A 128 7.76 0.65 9.65
C LEU A 128 6.36 0.04 9.42
N GLY A 129 5.52 -0.01 10.45
CA GLY A 129 4.14 -0.45 10.34
C GLY A 129 3.30 0.42 9.39
N TRP A 130 3.42 1.75 9.51
CA TRP A 130 2.74 2.70 8.61
C TRP A 130 3.25 2.61 7.17
N LEU A 131 4.57 2.51 6.98
CA LEU A 131 5.19 2.34 5.67
C LEU A 131 4.73 1.06 4.99
N PHE A 132 4.64 -0.05 5.74
CA PHE A 132 4.17 -1.33 5.22
C PHE A 132 2.76 -1.22 4.62
N VAL A 133 1.84 -0.55 5.32
CA VAL A 133 0.47 -0.34 4.84
C VAL A 133 0.44 0.60 3.64
N GLY A 134 1.25 1.65 3.63
CA GLY A 134 1.40 2.56 2.49
C GLY A 134 1.88 1.85 1.21
N GLU A 135 2.88 0.97 1.34
CA GLU A 135 3.39 0.19 0.21
C GLU A 135 2.43 -0.92 -0.24
N ALA A 136 1.70 -1.55 0.70
CA ALA A 136 0.64 -2.48 0.36
C ALA A 136 -0.48 -1.80 -0.46
N ALA A 137 -0.89 -0.59 -0.07
CA ALA A 137 -1.89 0.20 -0.78
C ALA A 137 -1.47 0.56 -2.22
N ASN A 138 -0.16 0.73 -2.47
CA ASN A 138 0.37 0.96 -3.83
C ASN A 138 0.13 -0.24 -4.76
N LEU A 139 0.26 -1.47 -4.25
CA LEU A 139 -0.01 -2.67 -5.04
C LEU A 139 -1.49 -2.81 -5.40
N TYR A 140 -2.35 -2.42 -4.47
CA TYR A 140 -3.79 -2.35 -4.73
C TYR A 140 -4.09 -1.32 -5.84
N ALA A 141 -3.45 -0.14 -5.79
CA ALA A 141 -3.60 0.90 -6.79
C ALA A 141 -3.29 0.42 -8.22
N ILE A 142 -2.27 -0.42 -8.37
CA ILE A 142 -1.89 -1.02 -9.66
C ILE A 142 -3.00 -1.94 -10.17
N ALA A 143 -3.50 -2.82 -9.32
CA ALA A 143 -4.56 -3.74 -9.71
C ALA A 143 -5.85 -2.99 -10.08
N LEU A 144 -6.16 -1.95 -9.32
CA LEU A 144 -7.31 -1.10 -9.55
C LEU A 144 -7.20 -0.33 -10.86
N HIS A 145 -6.03 0.27 -11.12
CA HIS A 145 -5.76 0.94 -12.39
C HIS A 145 -5.94 -0.01 -13.58
N ARG A 146 -5.40 -1.24 -13.48
CA ARG A 146 -5.60 -2.27 -14.52
C ARG A 146 -7.08 -2.62 -14.71
N LEU A 147 -7.87 -2.66 -13.63
CA LEU A 147 -9.32 -2.87 -13.73
C LEU A 147 -10.02 -1.70 -14.43
N THR A 148 -9.70 -0.44 -14.06
CA THR A 148 -10.21 0.77 -14.70
C THR A 148 -9.91 0.77 -16.20
N CYS A 149 -8.69 0.38 -16.59
CA CYS A 149 -8.30 0.29 -17.99
C CYS A 149 -9.07 -0.78 -18.77
N ARG A 150 -9.26 -1.97 -18.18
CA ARG A 150 -10.10 -3.02 -18.79
C ARG A 150 -11.56 -2.60 -18.97
N ARG A 151 -12.06 -1.68 -18.15
CA ARG A 151 -13.42 -1.14 -18.25
C ARG A 151 -13.52 0.07 -19.19
N GLY A 152 -12.43 0.53 -19.81
CA GLY A 152 -12.42 1.72 -20.66
C GLY A 152 -12.68 3.03 -19.90
N LEU A 153 -12.63 3.01 -18.57
CA LEU A 153 -12.95 4.16 -17.69
C LEU A 153 -11.74 5.10 -17.51
N ASN A 154 -10.78 5.01 -18.41
CA ASN A 154 -9.45 5.57 -18.27
C ASN A 154 -9.19 6.72 -19.28
N GLY A 155 -10.14 7.02 -20.17
CA GLY A 155 -10.01 8.02 -21.23
C GLY A 155 -8.72 7.86 -22.03
N SER A 156 -8.09 8.98 -22.43
CA SER A 156 -6.75 9.02 -23.01
C SER A 156 -5.62 8.82 -21.98
N PHE A 157 -5.94 8.72 -20.68
CA PHE A 157 -4.98 8.61 -19.58
C PHE A 157 -4.54 7.18 -19.28
N GLY A 158 -5.38 6.18 -19.54
CA GLY A 158 -5.14 4.81 -19.09
C GLY A 158 -4.02 4.04 -19.76
N ASN A 159 -3.44 4.59 -20.83
CA ASN A 159 -2.22 4.03 -21.42
C ASN A 159 -0.95 4.51 -20.70
N ARG A 160 -1.07 5.37 -19.67
CA ARG A 160 0.07 6.01 -18.99
C ARG A 160 0.41 5.43 -17.62
N TYR A 161 -0.11 4.27 -17.22
CA TYR A 161 0.49 3.52 -16.09
C TYR A 161 1.40 2.44 -16.68
N PRO A 162 2.70 2.74 -16.86
CA PRO A 162 3.60 1.86 -17.57
C PRO A 162 3.72 0.53 -16.81
N ASN A 163 3.85 -0.59 -17.54
CA ASN A 163 4.19 -1.88 -16.95
C ASN A 163 5.43 -1.79 -16.03
N LYS A 164 6.38 -0.92 -16.38
CA LYS A 164 7.56 -0.57 -15.57
C LYS A 164 7.20 -0.07 -14.16
N THR A 165 6.10 0.66 -13.98
CA THR A 165 5.66 1.11 -12.65
C THR A 165 5.17 -0.06 -11.79
N SER A 166 4.51 -1.05 -12.39
CA SER A 166 4.06 -2.24 -11.65
C SER A 166 5.21 -3.14 -11.24
N GLU A 167 6.24 -3.26 -12.09
CA GLU A 167 7.45 -4.03 -11.76
C GLU A 167 8.24 -3.36 -10.64
N VAL A 168 8.44 -2.05 -10.72
CA VAL A 168 9.11 -1.26 -9.67
C VAL A 168 8.38 -1.38 -8.33
N ALA A 169 7.05 -1.29 -8.30
CA ALA A 169 6.28 -1.48 -7.07
C ALA A 169 6.45 -2.89 -6.48
N MET A 170 6.47 -3.92 -7.33
CA MET A 170 6.71 -5.30 -6.89
C MET A 170 8.15 -5.54 -6.41
N GLN A 171 9.14 -4.81 -6.94
CA GLN A 171 10.51 -4.83 -6.43
C GLN A 171 10.58 -4.18 -5.04
N ARG A 172 9.97 -3.00 -4.86
CA ARG A 172 9.88 -2.31 -3.56
C ARG A 172 9.19 -3.17 -2.51
N TRP A 173 8.07 -3.78 -2.87
CA TRP A 173 7.36 -4.70 -1.99
C TRP A 173 8.24 -5.87 -1.52
N ARG A 174 8.96 -6.52 -2.45
CA ARG A 174 9.89 -7.61 -2.10
C ARG A 174 11.03 -7.12 -1.22
N ALA A 175 11.58 -5.93 -1.48
CA ALA A 175 12.63 -5.34 -0.66
C ALA A 175 12.13 -5.06 0.77
N LEU A 176 10.93 -4.50 0.93
CA LEU A 176 10.32 -4.24 2.23
C LEU A 176 10.08 -5.53 3.04
N ASN A 177 9.52 -6.56 2.40
CA ASN A 177 9.29 -7.85 3.06
C ASN A 177 10.62 -8.53 3.42
N GLY A 178 11.62 -8.46 2.54
CA GLY A 178 12.96 -8.96 2.82
C GLY A 178 13.64 -8.24 3.99
N ALA A 179 13.49 -6.92 4.09
CA ALA A 179 13.97 -6.16 5.25
C ALA A 179 13.25 -6.59 6.55
N LEU A 180 11.92 -6.68 6.54
CA LEU A 180 11.13 -7.14 7.69
C LEU A 180 11.51 -8.55 8.16
N ASP A 181 11.77 -9.47 7.24
CA ASP A 181 12.14 -10.86 7.58
C ASP A 181 13.61 -10.99 8.06
N THR A 182 14.44 -9.97 7.88
CA THR A 182 15.87 -9.98 8.28
C THR A 182 16.19 -9.09 9.46
N LEU A 183 15.33 -8.11 9.78
CA LEU A 183 15.45 -7.31 10.99
C LEU A 183 15.30 -8.20 12.22
N THR A 184 16.29 -8.17 13.10
CA THR A 184 16.18 -8.77 14.43
C THR A 184 15.46 -7.78 15.33
N MET A 185 14.25 -8.13 15.74
CA MET A 185 13.38 -7.30 16.57
C MET A 185 13.15 -7.99 17.90
N LEU A 186 13.06 -7.20 18.97
CA LEU A 186 12.52 -7.68 20.23
C LEU A 186 11.02 -7.94 20.09
N PRO A 187 10.42 -8.84 20.88
CA PRO A 187 8.98 -9.09 20.84
C PRO A 187 8.14 -7.81 21.00
N THR A 188 8.59 -6.86 21.82
CA THR A 188 7.94 -5.56 22.01
C THR A 188 8.00 -4.68 20.77
N GLU A 189 9.10 -4.74 20.01
CA GLU A 189 9.25 -3.97 18.76
C GLU A 189 8.36 -4.57 17.65
N GLU A 190 8.26 -5.90 17.57
CA GLU A 190 7.32 -6.56 16.65
C GLU A 190 5.87 -6.15 16.94
N GLU A 191 5.50 -6.12 18.22
CA GLU A 191 4.17 -5.67 18.66
C GLU A 191 3.92 -4.20 18.28
N GLU A 192 4.88 -3.31 18.50
CA GLU A 192 4.77 -1.90 18.11
C GLU A 192 4.63 -1.72 16.59
N VAL A 193 5.33 -2.51 15.78
CA VAL A 193 5.22 -2.51 14.32
C VAL A 193 3.81 -2.94 13.90
N ILE A 194 3.27 -3.99 14.52
CA ILE A 194 1.90 -4.48 14.28
C ILE A 194 0.87 -3.41 14.67
N ILE A 195 0.99 -2.82 15.85
CA ILE A 195 0.10 -1.74 16.31
C ILE A 195 0.18 -0.56 15.33
N GLY A 196 1.37 -0.16 14.89
CA GLY A 196 1.55 0.88 13.88
C GLY A 196 0.81 0.57 12.58
N ALA A 197 0.91 -0.66 12.09
CA ALA A 197 0.19 -1.10 10.89
C ALA A 197 -1.33 -1.09 11.09
N GLU A 198 -1.84 -1.53 12.24
CA GLU A 198 -3.27 -1.45 12.56
C GLU A 198 -3.78 -0.01 12.59
N HIS A 199 -3.00 0.92 13.15
CA HIS A 199 -3.32 2.35 13.14
C HIS A 199 -3.41 2.89 11.70
N ALA A 200 -2.42 2.60 10.86
CA ALA A 200 -2.39 3.01 9.46
C ALA A 200 -3.58 2.45 8.67
N VAL A 201 -3.91 1.19 8.90
CA VAL A 201 -5.10 0.53 8.34
C VAL A 201 -6.39 1.24 8.77
N ARG A 202 -6.56 1.55 10.06
CA ARG A 202 -7.74 2.29 10.53
C ARG A 202 -7.86 3.65 9.86
N GLN A 203 -6.74 4.32 9.64
CA GLN A 203 -6.69 5.60 8.95
C GLN A 203 -7.04 5.48 7.46
N LEU A 204 -6.47 4.50 6.77
CA LEU A 204 -6.84 4.18 5.39
C LEU A 204 -8.36 3.94 5.26
N ASN A 205 -8.94 3.19 6.20
CA ASN A 205 -10.37 2.90 6.23
C ASN A 205 -11.22 4.16 6.49
N HIS A 206 -10.72 5.08 7.31
CA HIS A 206 -11.35 6.38 7.50
C HIS A 206 -11.39 7.16 6.17
N TYR A 207 -10.29 7.20 5.41
CA TYR A 207 -10.25 7.85 4.11
C TYR A 207 -11.15 7.18 3.07
N VAL A 208 -11.22 5.84 3.04
CA VAL A 208 -12.16 5.13 2.17
C VAL A 208 -13.60 5.58 2.44
N ARG A 209 -14.01 5.70 3.71
CA ARG A 209 -15.35 6.19 4.07
C ARG A 209 -15.57 7.65 3.68
N LEU A 210 -14.56 8.51 3.79
CA LEU A 210 -14.68 9.92 3.40
C LEU A 210 -14.85 10.12 1.89
N GLU A 211 -14.29 9.22 1.08
CA GLU A 211 -14.31 9.31 -0.38
C GLU A 211 -15.35 8.37 -1.03
N SER A 212 -16.07 7.58 -0.22
CA SER A 212 -17.21 6.78 -0.67
C SER A 212 -18.48 7.63 -0.57
N PRO A 213 -19.27 7.76 -1.65
CA PRO A 213 -20.54 8.48 -1.62
C PRO A 213 -21.59 7.79 -0.75
#